data_AF-A0A5T5GI57-F1
#
_entry.id   AF-A0A5T5GI57-F1
#
_cell.length_a   1.000
_cell.length_b   1.000
_cell.length_c   1.000
_cell.angle_alpha   90.00
_cell.angle_beta   90.00
_cell.angle_gamma   90.00
#
_symmetry.space_group_name_H-M   'P 1'
#
loop_
_entity.id
_entity.type
_entity.pdbx_description
1 polymer ?
#
loop_
_entity_poly.entity_id
_entity_poly.type
_entity_poly.pdbx_seq_one_letter_code
_entity_poly.pdbx_strand_id
1 'polypeptide(L)'
;MEENKIKEIHYNNIIKTILQSDRVSPPLTLESDIVSDFKERCEYYIDSLKKYDKENNTKINFDLMIKRISIIVNGITKCLEEFLSGDIKSAYDVFNDIFSSSTINKHIRRITIPLYDVCNEKRPLFRVRKSDAPLTDRTDIFHIPFTKRYNVNAQRYSVAGLPCLYLGASLYVCWLEM
;
A
#
# COMPACT_ATOMS: atom_id res chain seq x y z
N MET A 1 -13.35 -8.74 26.79
CA MET A 1 -11.88 -8.61 26.86
C MET A 1 -11.20 -9.94 26.57
N GLU A 2 -11.62 -11.04 27.21
CA GLU A 2 -11.09 -12.39 26.99
C GLU A 2 -11.30 -12.92 25.56
N GLU A 3 -12.49 -12.75 24.98
CA GLU A 3 -12.79 -13.22 23.62
C GLU A 3 -11.94 -12.52 22.53
N ASN A 4 -11.64 -11.24 22.72
CA ASN A 4 -10.80 -10.49 21.78
C ASN A 4 -9.35 -10.99 21.81
N LYS A 5 -8.82 -11.31 23.00
CA LYS A 5 -7.49 -11.91 23.15
C LYS A 5 -7.41 -13.27 22.46
N ILE A 6 -8.46 -14.10 22.60
CA ILE A 6 -8.51 -15.41 21.92
C ILE A 6 -8.51 -15.23 20.39
N LYS A 7 -9.30 -14.30 19.85
CA LYS A 7 -9.31 -14.00 18.41
C LYS A 7 -7.94 -13.49 17.93
N GLU A 8 -7.29 -12.64 18.72
CA GLU A 8 -5.94 -12.13 18.42
C GLU A 8 -4.90 -13.24 18.35
N ILE A 9 -4.94 -14.21 19.27
CA ILE A 9 -4.07 -15.39 19.22
C ILE A 9 -4.28 -16.17 17.91
N HIS A 10 -5.53 -16.39 17.51
CA HIS A 10 -5.83 -17.04 16.23
C HIS A 10 -5.32 -16.22 15.04
N TYR A 11 -5.53 -14.90 15.00
CA TYR A 11 -4.99 -14.05 13.93
C TYR A 11 -3.47 -14.14 13.82
N ASN A 12 -2.76 -14.09 14.95
CA ASN A 12 -1.31 -14.20 14.98
C ASN A 12 -0.84 -15.58 14.50
N ASN A 13 -1.53 -16.66 14.90
CA ASN A 13 -1.22 -18.01 14.43
C ASN A 13 -1.44 -18.16 12.93
N ILE A 14 -2.56 -17.65 12.41
CA ILE A 14 -2.87 -17.65 10.97
C ILE A 14 -1.80 -16.91 10.19
N ILE A 15 -1.47 -15.68 10.58
CA ILE A 15 -0.47 -14.86 9.89
C ILE A 15 0.89 -15.57 9.92
N LYS A 16 1.28 -16.11 11.08
CA LYS A 16 2.54 -16.86 11.21
C LYS A 16 2.60 -18.07 10.28
N THR A 17 1.52 -18.83 10.17
CA THR A 17 1.44 -20.00 9.27
C THR A 17 1.49 -19.57 7.80
N ILE A 18 0.77 -18.51 7.43
CA ILE A 18 0.74 -18.01 6.05
C ILE A 18 2.13 -17.54 5.61
N LEU A 19 2.82 -16.78 6.47
CA LEU A 19 4.14 -16.22 6.19
C LEU A 19 5.29 -17.26 6.22
N GLN A 20 5.01 -18.54 6.51
CA GLN A 20 6.00 -19.60 6.35
C GLN A 20 6.22 -19.99 4.88
N SER A 21 5.33 -19.59 3.97
CA SER A 21 5.47 -19.88 2.55
C SER A 21 6.11 -18.71 1.80
N ASP A 22 7.13 -19.03 1.01
CA ASP A 22 7.83 -18.11 0.10
C ASP A 22 6.90 -17.51 -0.98
N ARG A 23 5.71 -18.09 -1.16
CA ARG A 23 4.66 -17.52 -2.03
C ARG A 23 4.13 -16.18 -1.52
N VAL A 24 4.20 -15.90 -0.23
CA VAL A 24 3.63 -14.68 0.35
C VAL A 24 4.56 -14.00 1.35
N SER A 25 5.69 -14.62 1.69
CA SER A 25 6.72 -14.01 2.52
C SER A 25 7.70 -13.18 1.66
N PRO A 26 8.11 -11.99 2.13
CA PRO A 26 9.11 -11.20 1.43
C PRO A 26 10.53 -11.81 1.59
N PRO A 27 11.44 -11.60 0.61
CA PRO A 27 11.25 -10.83 -0.61
C PRO A 27 10.43 -11.59 -1.67
N LEU A 28 9.40 -10.93 -2.22
CA LEU A 28 8.57 -11.50 -3.28
C LEU A 28 9.27 -11.28 -4.62
N THR A 29 9.39 -12.36 -5.40
CA THR A 29 9.90 -12.32 -6.77
C THR A 29 8.80 -12.76 -7.72
N LEU A 30 8.62 -12.03 -8.82
CA LEU A 30 7.58 -12.34 -9.81
C LEU A 30 7.91 -13.65 -10.53
N GLU A 31 6.98 -14.59 -10.52
CA GLU A 31 7.09 -15.85 -11.28
C GLU A 31 6.37 -15.77 -12.65
N SER A 32 5.39 -14.87 -12.75
CA SER A 32 4.59 -14.61 -13.96
C SER A 32 4.31 -13.12 -14.14
N ASP A 33 3.35 -12.74 -14.99
CA ASP A 33 2.93 -11.35 -15.09
C ASP A 33 2.34 -10.85 -13.76
N ILE A 34 2.45 -9.54 -13.49
CA ILE A 34 2.08 -8.96 -12.20
C ILE A 34 0.61 -9.21 -11.80
N VAL A 35 -0.30 -9.37 -12.76
CA VAL A 35 -1.72 -9.59 -12.48
C VAL A 35 -1.93 -11.04 -12.07
N SER A 36 -1.38 -11.98 -12.83
CA SER A 36 -1.46 -13.42 -12.53
C SER A 36 -0.74 -13.76 -11.22
N ASP A 37 0.48 -13.26 -11.02
CA ASP A 37 1.25 -13.46 -9.79
C ASP A 37 0.50 -12.89 -8.56
N PHE A 38 -0.08 -11.70 -8.66
CA PHE A 38 -0.91 -11.13 -7.58
C PHE A 38 -2.13 -12.00 -7.26
N LYS A 39 -2.85 -12.48 -8.30
CA LYS A 39 -4.02 -13.35 -8.16
C LYS A 39 -3.66 -14.65 -7.43
N GLU A 40 -2.63 -15.35 -7.90
CA GLU A 40 -2.18 -16.63 -7.34
C GLU A 40 -1.79 -16.52 -5.86
N ARG A 41 -1.08 -15.45 -5.49
CA ARG A 41 -0.71 -15.19 -4.08
C ARG A 41 -1.94 -14.91 -3.22
N CYS A 42 -2.91 -14.17 -3.75
CA CYS A 42 -4.15 -13.87 -3.04
C CYS A 42 -5.04 -15.12 -2.90
N GLU A 43 -5.06 -16.00 -3.90
CA GLU A 43 -5.72 -17.31 -3.82
C GLU A 43 -5.08 -18.19 -2.75
N TYR A 44 -3.75 -18.29 -2.72
CA TYR A 44 -3.02 -19.00 -1.66
C TYR A 44 -3.37 -18.45 -0.27
N TYR A 45 -3.43 -17.12 -0.12
CA TYR A 45 -3.83 -16.47 1.12
C TYR A 45 -5.25 -16.86 1.55
N ILE A 46 -6.22 -16.76 0.64
CA ILE A 46 -7.63 -17.13 0.90
C ILE A 46 -7.76 -18.61 1.25
N ASP A 47 -7.08 -19.49 0.54
CA ASP A 47 -7.15 -20.94 0.80
C ASP A 47 -6.50 -21.31 2.13
N SER A 48 -5.44 -20.61 2.52
CA SER A 48 -4.84 -20.74 3.85
C SER A 48 -5.81 -20.33 4.95
N LEU A 49 -6.62 -19.27 4.74
CA LEU A 49 -7.67 -18.89 5.68
C LEU A 49 -8.77 -19.97 5.79
N LYS A 50 -9.25 -20.49 4.66
CA LYS A 50 -10.24 -21.58 4.65
C LYS A 50 -9.72 -22.85 5.32
N LYS A 51 -8.45 -23.20 5.10
CA LYS A 51 -7.80 -24.35 5.73
C LYS A 51 -7.76 -24.17 7.24
N TYR A 52 -7.33 -23.00 7.72
CA TYR A 52 -7.27 -22.72 9.14
C TYR A 52 -8.64 -22.80 9.82
N ASP A 53 -9.69 -22.26 9.19
CA ASP A 53 -11.07 -22.32 9.69
C ASP A 53 -11.58 -23.76 9.85
N LYS A 54 -11.23 -24.65 8.90
CA LYS A 54 -11.57 -26.07 8.98
C LYS A 54 -10.81 -26.82 10.07
N GLU A 55 -9.55 -26.47 10.29
CA GLU A 55 -8.65 -27.16 11.22
C GLU A 55 -8.77 -26.67 12.66
N ASN A 56 -9.34 -25.49 12.89
CA ASN A 56 -9.38 -24.85 14.20
C ASN A 56 -10.81 -24.43 14.57
N ASN A 57 -11.24 -24.77 15.78
CA ASN A 57 -12.51 -24.27 16.29
C ASN A 57 -12.36 -22.81 16.74
N THR A 58 -12.73 -21.86 15.88
CA THR A 58 -12.63 -20.42 16.17
C THR A 58 -14.00 -19.74 16.20
N LYS A 59 -14.09 -18.60 16.90
CA LYS A 59 -15.24 -17.68 16.81
C LYS A 59 -15.05 -16.58 15.76
N ILE A 60 -14.11 -16.75 14.84
CA ILE A 60 -13.82 -15.78 13.78
C ILE A 60 -14.82 -16.03 12.64
N ASN A 61 -15.40 -14.96 12.11
CA ASN A 61 -16.28 -15.05 10.95
C ASN A 61 -15.42 -15.04 9.66
N PHE A 62 -14.89 -16.20 9.30
CA PHE A 62 -14.05 -16.37 8.12
C PHE A 62 -14.80 -16.09 6.81
N ASP A 63 -16.07 -16.48 6.71
CA ASP A 63 -16.89 -16.21 5.52
C ASP A 63 -16.98 -14.71 5.21
N LEU A 64 -17.29 -13.89 6.22
CA LEU A 64 -17.35 -12.44 6.05
C LEU A 64 -15.97 -11.83 5.76
N MET A 65 -14.93 -12.38 6.38
CA MET A 65 -13.55 -11.95 6.16
C MET A 65 -13.12 -12.22 4.71
N ILE A 66 -13.27 -13.46 4.24
CA ILE A 66 -12.93 -13.90 2.89
C ILE A 66 -13.75 -13.13 1.85
N LYS A 67 -15.05 -12.90 2.09
CA LYS A 67 -15.89 -12.08 1.21
C LYS A 67 -15.32 -10.66 1.05
N ARG A 68 -14.87 -10.04 2.14
CA ARG A 68 -14.27 -8.69 2.11
C ARG A 68 -12.91 -8.68 1.41
N ILE A 69 -12.06 -9.67 1.69
CA ILE A 69 -10.77 -9.85 1.01
C ILE A 69 -11.01 -9.98 -0.49
N SER A 70 -11.96 -10.82 -0.91
CA SER A 70 -12.27 -11.05 -2.33
C SER A 70 -12.67 -9.77 -3.07
N ILE A 71 -13.42 -8.86 -2.41
CA ILE A 71 -13.75 -7.55 -2.99
C ILE A 71 -12.49 -6.72 -3.25
N ILE A 72 -11.56 -6.70 -2.28
CA ILE A 72 -10.30 -5.95 -2.41
C ILE A 72 -9.41 -6.58 -3.48
N VAL A 73 -9.27 -7.91 -3.50
CA VAL A 73 -8.46 -8.65 -4.48
C VAL A 73 -8.97 -8.39 -5.89
N ASN A 74 -10.26 -8.63 -6.14
CA ASN A 74 -10.86 -8.40 -7.46
C ASN A 74 -10.71 -6.94 -7.91
N GLY A 75 -10.85 -6.02 -6.96
CA GLY A 75 -10.71 -4.60 -7.22
C GLY A 75 -9.28 -4.19 -7.59
N ILE A 76 -8.28 -4.64 -6.83
CA ILE A 76 -6.86 -4.38 -7.14
C ILE A 76 -6.48 -5.03 -8.46
N THR A 77 -6.90 -6.27 -8.71
CA THR A 77 -6.70 -6.94 -10.00
C THR A 77 -7.24 -6.09 -11.15
N LYS A 78 -8.48 -5.64 -11.07
CA LYS A 78 -9.09 -4.83 -12.13
C LYS A 78 -8.37 -3.51 -12.34
N CYS A 79 -7.95 -2.86 -11.26
CA CYS A 79 -7.12 -1.65 -11.30
C CYS A 79 -5.78 -1.90 -12.03
N LEU A 80 -5.11 -3.03 -11.76
CA LEU A 80 -3.87 -3.41 -12.44
C LEU A 80 -4.11 -3.68 -13.93
N GLU A 81 -5.16 -4.44 -14.27
CA GLU A 81 -5.52 -4.75 -15.66
C GLU A 81 -5.79 -3.47 -16.48
N GLU A 82 -6.55 -2.52 -15.92
CA GLU A 82 -6.83 -1.24 -16.58
C GLU A 82 -5.58 -0.38 -16.73
N PHE A 83 -4.75 -0.30 -15.68
CA PHE A 83 -3.50 0.43 -15.73
C PHE A 83 -2.56 -0.12 -16.81
N LEU A 84 -2.41 -1.45 -16.89
CA LEU A 84 -1.57 -2.11 -17.88
C LEU A 84 -2.13 -2.01 -19.30
N SER A 85 -3.46 -1.85 -19.45
CA SER A 85 -4.09 -1.55 -20.75
C SER A 85 -3.89 -0.10 -21.21
N GLY A 86 -3.32 0.76 -20.37
CA GLY A 86 -3.10 2.19 -20.64
C GLY A 86 -4.27 3.10 -20.23
N ASP A 87 -5.34 2.55 -19.68
CA ASP A 87 -6.49 3.32 -19.19
C ASP A 87 -6.29 3.74 -17.72
N ILE A 88 -5.44 4.75 -17.53
CA ILE A 88 -5.10 5.30 -16.20
C ILE A 88 -6.34 5.88 -15.51
N LYS A 89 -7.28 6.44 -16.27
CA LYS A 89 -8.49 7.03 -15.70
C LYS A 89 -9.37 5.95 -15.10
N SER A 90 -9.67 4.88 -15.87
CA SER A 90 -10.48 3.78 -15.37
C SER A 90 -9.80 3.11 -14.17
N ALA A 91 -8.47 2.88 -14.25
CA ALA A 91 -7.73 2.31 -13.13
C ALA A 91 -7.88 3.15 -11.85
N TYR A 92 -7.82 4.48 -11.97
CA TYR A 92 -8.06 5.41 -10.86
C TYR A 92 -9.50 5.35 -10.35
N ASP A 93 -10.49 5.33 -11.24
CA ASP A 93 -11.91 5.27 -10.88
C ASP A 93 -12.20 3.97 -10.11
N VAL A 94 -11.73 2.83 -10.61
CA VAL A 94 -11.85 1.52 -9.94
C VAL A 94 -11.19 1.55 -8.56
N PHE A 95 -9.94 2.03 -8.47
CA PHE A 95 -9.25 2.16 -7.19
C PHE A 95 -10.05 3.01 -6.21
N ASN A 96 -10.52 4.17 -6.65
CA ASN A 96 -11.26 5.11 -5.82
C ASN A 96 -12.57 4.49 -5.32
N ASP A 97 -13.32 3.80 -6.18
CA ASP A 97 -14.59 3.18 -5.81
C ASP A 97 -14.42 2.10 -4.72
N ILE A 98 -13.39 1.26 -4.84
CA ILE A 98 -13.09 0.21 -3.85
C ILE A 98 -12.76 0.82 -2.50
N PHE A 99 -11.79 1.74 -2.48
CA PHE A 99 -11.20 2.25 -1.24
C PHE A 99 -11.99 3.40 -0.60
N SER A 100 -12.91 4.02 -1.35
CA SER A 100 -13.88 4.98 -0.81
C SER A 100 -15.05 4.30 -0.08
N SER A 101 -15.25 2.99 -0.28
CA SER A 101 -16.31 2.28 0.44
C SER A 101 -16.11 2.35 1.96
N SER A 102 -17.18 2.68 2.70
CA SER A 102 -17.12 2.92 4.14
C SER A 102 -16.61 1.71 4.95
N THR A 103 -16.83 0.49 4.43
CA THR A 103 -16.36 -0.75 5.04
C THR A 103 -14.85 -0.90 4.88
N ILE A 104 -14.31 -0.69 3.67
CA ILE A 104 -12.87 -0.83 3.40
C ILE A 104 -12.10 0.33 4.03
N ASN A 105 -12.63 1.55 3.95
CA ASN A 105 -12.01 2.74 4.55
C ASN A 105 -11.75 2.57 6.05
N LYS A 106 -12.68 1.94 6.78
CA LYS A 106 -12.50 1.63 8.22
C LYS A 106 -11.35 0.65 8.48
N HIS A 107 -11.12 -0.30 7.58
CA HIS A 107 -9.99 -1.24 7.71
C HIS A 107 -8.66 -0.57 7.38
N ILE A 108 -8.61 0.26 6.33
CA ILE A 108 -7.42 1.05 6.01
C ILE A 108 -7.02 1.90 7.22
N ARG A 109 -7.97 2.63 7.82
CA ARG A 109 -7.70 3.48 9.00
C ARG A 109 -7.07 2.73 10.18
N ARG A 110 -7.31 1.42 10.30
CA ARG A 110 -6.74 0.58 11.37
C ARG A 110 -5.32 0.13 11.10
N ILE A 111 -4.88 0.11 9.84
CA ILE A 111 -3.52 -0.27 9.43
C ILE A 111 -2.65 0.94 9.10
N THR A 112 -3.23 2.15 9.08
CA THR A 112 -2.50 3.39 8.88
C THR A 112 -2.06 4.00 10.20
N ILE A 113 -0.90 4.64 10.21
CA ILE A 113 -0.44 5.51 11.28
C ILE A 113 -0.74 6.98 10.91
N PRO A 114 -1.23 7.80 11.85
CA PRO A 114 -1.36 9.24 11.65
C PRO A 114 -0.05 9.89 11.20
N LEU A 115 -0.12 10.87 10.30
CA LEU A 115 1.07 11.56 9.79
C LEU A 115 1.88 12.23 10.90
N TYR A 116 1.22 12.76 11.93
CA TYR A 116 1.88 13.39 13.08
C TYR A 116 2.77 12.41 13.88
N ASP A 117 2.45 11.11 13.87
CA ASP A 117 3.28 10.10 14.54
C ASP A 117 4.56 9.78 13.76
N VAL A 118 4.54 10.05 12.44
CA VAL A 118 5.68 9.90 11.54
C VAL A 118 6.54 11.17 11.49
N CYS A 119 5.89 12.34 11.38
CA CYS A 119 6.52 13.63 11.20
C CYS A 119 5.99 14.64 12.23
N ASN A 120 6.86 15.04 13.15
CA ASN A 120 6.58 16.06 14.17
C ASN A 120 7.87 16.80 14.54
N GLU A 121 7.79 17.75 15.47
CA GLU A 121 8.93 18.57 15.90
C GLU A 121 10.14 17.75 16.38
N LYS A 122 9.91 16.57 16.98
CA LYS A 122 10.98 15.68 17.45
C LYS A 122 11.51 14.74 16.36
N ARG A 123 10.72 14.52 15.31
CA ARG A 123 11.02 13.63 14.17
C ARG A 123 10.75 14.39 12.86
N PRO A 124 11.52 15.45 12.55
CA PRO A 124 11.32 16.18 11.31
C PRO A 124 11.69 15.30 10.12
N LEU A 125 10.95 15.45 9.02
CA LEU A 125 11.33 14.92 7.72
C LEU A 125 12.12 15.97 6.95
N PHE A 126 13.01 15.51 6.09
CA PHE A 126 13.95 16.34 5.35
C PHE A 126 13.72 16.22 3.86
N ARG A 127 14.14 17.25 3.13
CA ARG A 127 14.23 17.23 1.67
C ARG A 127 15.50 17.92 1.24
N VAL A 128 16.17 17.34 0.27
CA VAL A 128 17.31 17.96 -0.42
C VAL A 128 16.95 18.11 -1.89
N ARG A 129 17.42 19.19 -2.51
CA ARG A 129 17.21 19.49 -3.92
C ARG A 129 18.54 19.85 -4.53
N LYS A 130 18.91 19.16 -5.62
CA LYS A 130 20.01 19.61 -6.47
C LYS A 130 19.62 20.91 -7.17
N SER A 131 20.49 21.90 -7.09
CA SER A 131 20.29 23.20 -7.72
C SER A 131 21.63 23.75 -8.20
N ASP A 132 21.64 24.30 -9.40
CA ASP A 132 22.82 24.96 -9.98
C ASP A 132 22.96 26.41 -9.49
N ALA A 133 21.90 26.96 -8.88
CA ALA A 133 21.88 28.27 -8.24
C ALA A 133 21.50 28.16 -6.75
N PRO A 134 21.93 29.10 -5.89
CA PRO A 134 21.47 29.15 -4.50
C PRO A 134 19.95 29.19 -4.40
N LEU A 135 19.37 28.36 -3.54
CA LEU A 135 17.95 28.37 -3.22
C LEU A 135 17.71 29.47 -2.17
N THR A 136 16.96 30.50 -2.50
CA THR A 136 16.74 31.68 -1.64
C THR A 136 15.41 31.63 -0.92
N ASP A 137 14.39 31.03 -1.54
CA ASP A 137 13.03 31.01 -1.02
C ASP A 137 12.62 29.62 -0.54
N ARG A 138 11.82 29.58 0.53
CA ARG A 138 11.29 28.31 1.06
C ARG A 138 10.49 27.55 -0.01
N THR A 139 9.81 28.26 -0.91
CA THR A 139 9.06 27.68 -2.03
C THR A 139 9.93 26.90 -3.01
N ASP A 140 11.23 27.18 -3.07
CA ASP A 140 12.15 26.49 -3.98
C ASP A 140 12.42 25.04 -3.57
N ILE A 141 12.15 24.67 -2.32
CA ILE A 141 12.26 23.29 -1.82
C ILE A 141 10.97 22.49 -2.02
N PHE A 142 9.85 23.12 -2.40
CA PHE A 142 8.58 22.42 -2.61
C PHE A 142 8.50 21.71 -3.98
N HIS A 143 7.39 21.01 -4.22
CA HIS A 143 7.13 20.39 -5.51
C HIS A 143 7.04 21.42 -6.63
N ILE A 144 7.25 20.97 -7.88
CA ILE A 144 7.07 21.83 -9.06
C ILE A 144 5.64 22.38 -9.07
N PRO A 145 5.43 23.70 -9.31
CA PRO A 145 4.08 24.27 -9.37
C PRO A 145 3.19 23.56 -10.38
N PHE A 146 1.89 23.44 -10.09
CA PHE A 146 0.94 22.76 -10.99
C PHE A 146 0.90 23.37 -12.40
N THR A 147 1.09 24.69 -12.52
CA THR A 147 1.20 25.40 -13.80
C THR A 147 2.41 24.96 -14.64
N LYS A 148 3.41 24.35 -14.00
CA LYS A 148 4.64 23.82 -14.60
C LYS A 148 4.69 22.28 -14.55
N ARG A 149 3.54 21.62 -14.40
CA ARG A 149 3.48 20.14 -14.25
C ARG A 149 4.09 19.37 -15.43
N TYR A 150 4.18 19.95 -16.62
CA TYR A 150 4.84 19.34 -17.77
C TYR A 150 6.34 19.07 -17.54
N ASN A 151 6.96 19.72 -16.55
CA ASN A 151 8.33 19.45 -16.11
C ASN A 151 8.45 18.30 -15.10
N VAL A 152 7.32 17.70 -14.69
CA VAL A 152 7.31 16.59 -13.73
C VAL A 152 7.44 15.28 -14.49
N ASN A 153 8.62 14.69 -14.43
CA ASN A 153 8.87 13.34 -14.93
C ASN A 153 8.19 12.28 -14.06
N ALA A 154 8.01 11.08 -14.61
CA ALA A 154 7.62 9.92 -13.81
C ALA A 154 8.69 9.63 -12.74
N GLN A 155 8.25 9.31 -11.52
CA GLN A 155 9.09 8.94 -10.38
C GLN A 155 8.52 7.67 -9.76
N ARG A 156 9.26 7.05 -8.82
CA ARG A 156 8.89 5.75 -8.21
C ARG A 156 7.45 5.69 -7.71
N TYR A 157 6.94 6.77 -7.11
CA TYR A 157 5.60 6.84 -6.52
C TYR A 157 4.70 7.90 -7.18
N SER A 158 5.03 8.39 -8.37
CA SER A 158 4.22 9.40 -9.06
C SER A 158 4.27 9.29 -10.58
N VAL A 159 3.10 9.41 -11.22
CA VAL A 159 3.00 9.49 -12.68
C VAL A 159 3.52 10.84 -13.21
N ALA A 160 3.95 10.86 -14.46
CA ALA A 160 4.37 12.10 -15.12
C ALA A 160 3.23 13.13 -15.09
N GLY A 161 3.58 14.40 -14.83
CA GLY A 161 2.59 15.47 -14.72
C GLY A 161 1.86 15.59 -13.38
N LEU A 162 2.15 14.73 -12.39
CA LEU A 162 1.61 14.84 -11.03
C LEU A 162 2.71 15.29 -10.04
N PRO A 163 2.75 16.57 -9.62
CA PRO A 163 3.72 17.03 -8.65
C PRO A 163 3.58 16.31 -7.29
N CYS A 164 4.65 15.69 -6.81
CA CYS A 164 4.72 15.04 -5.49
C CYS A 164 5.87 15.60 -4.65
N LEU A 165 5.73 15.48 -3.32
CA LEU A 165 6.74 15.90 -2.35
C LEU A 165 7.46 14.66 -1.80
N TYR A 166 8.72 14.47 -2.16
CA TYR A 166 9.56 13.38 -1.63
C TYR A 166 10.33 13.87 -0.41
N LEU A 167 10.21 13.14 0.69
CA LEU A 167 10.80 13.46 1.99
C LEU A 167 11.57 12.25 2.53
N GLY A 168 12.73 12.47 3.14
CA GLY A 168 13.53 11.46 3.80
C GLY A 168 13.54 11.61 5.32
N ALA A 169 13.77 10.51 6.04
CA ALA A 169 13.85 10.49 7.50
C ALA A 169 15.16 11.12 8.05
N SER A 170 16.14 11.38 7.19
CA SER A 170 17.37 12.10 7.52
C SER A 170 17.96 12.75 6.27
N LEU A 171 18.87 13.72 6.46
CA LEU A 171 19.64 14.31 5.35
C LEU A 171 20.49 13.26 4.63
N TYR A 172 21.02 12.28 5.35
CA TYR A 172 21.80 11.18 4.76
C TYR A 172 20.94 10.32 3.82
N VAL A 173 19.72 9.95 4.22
CA VAL A 173 18.77 9.24 3.33
C VAL A 173 18.43 10.09 2.11
N CYS A 174 18.19 11.38 2.29
CA CYS A 174 17.93 12.27 1.15
C CYS A 174 19.12 12.33 0.18
N TRP A 175 20.35 12.29 0.69
CA TRP A 175 21.56 12.28 -0.14
C TRP A 175 21.75 10.97 -0.91
N LEU A 176 21.38 9.84 -0.33
CA LEU A 176 21.41 8.53 -1.01
C LEU A 176 20.38 8.40 -2.14
N GLU A 177 19.25 9.11 -2.06
CA GLU A 177 18.17 9.08 -3.08
C GLU A 177 18.33 10.18 -4.17
N MET A 178 19.38 11.01 -4.10
CA MET A 178 19.71 12.05 -5.11
C MET A 178 20.57 11.49 -6.24
#